data_AF-A0A9D6YR87-F1
#
_entry.id   AF-A0A9D6YR87-F1
#
_cell.length_a   1.000
_cell.length_b   1.000
_cell.length_c   1.000
_cell.angle_alpha   90.00
_cell.angle_beta   90.00
_cell.angle_gamma   90.00
#
_symmetry.space_group_name_H-M   'P 1'
#
loop_
_entity.id
_entity.type
_entity.pdbx_description
1 polymer ?
#
loop_
_entity_poly.entity_id
_entity_poly.type
_entity_poly.pdbx_seq_one_letter_code
_entity_poly.pdbx_strand_id
1 'polypeptide(L)'
;VVLLYGLFWAALAAAVDGLGRGSAFNALTLIGAWVAITMILPAAINSLAAFAHPAPSRIEMVLAARAASTDADRARDASLARYAQEHGDAGKPGGPQEMTLRRLATQEAAFQRVEAIVAEHDAQLARQRDMADRLGYLSPAYLTYQAMADIAGSGEARYRAFLDRIRAFHVDWREFFLSRAKAGASLTAQDYAAMPKFTQADEELMARPPAGLADPLIGVALPMLILAIFAWRGFRRCRI
;
A
#
# COMPACT_ATOMS: atom_id res chain seq x y z
N VAL A 1 -16.71 -8.73 -14.99
CA VAL A 1 -15.26 -8.66 -15.29
C VAL A 1 -14.89 -9.62 -16.41
N VAL A 2 -15.00 -10.95 -16.21
CA VAL A 2 -14.61 -11.95 -17.24
C VAL A 2 -15.31 -11.73 -18.59
N LEU A 3 -16.64 -11.54 -18.60
CA LEU A 3 -17.39 -11.28 -19.84
C LEU A 3 -16.92 -10.00 -20.55
N LEU A 4 -16.67 -8.94 -19.79
CA LEU A 4 -16.20 -7.65 -20.33
C LEU A 4 -14.79 -7.79 -20.93
N TYR A 5 -13.91 -8.54 -20.27
CA TYR A 5 -12.58 -8.84 -20.79
C TYR A 5 -12.63 -9.70 -22.06
N GLY A 6 -13.52 -10.70 -22.12
CA GLY A 6 -13.77 -11.47 -23.34
C GLY A 6 -14.29 -10.61 -24.49
N LEU A 7 -15.24 -9.71 -24.21
CA LEU A 7 -15.77 -8.77 -25.20
C LEU A 7 -14.72 -7.78 -25.69
N PHE A 8 -13.80 -7.33 -24.83
CA PHE A 8 -12.65 -6.53 -25.22
C PHE A 8 -11.79 -7.24 -26.28
N TRP A 9 -11.43 -8.50 -26.05
CA TRP A 9 -10.64 -9.28 -27.02
C TRP A 9 -11.41 -9.55 -28.31
N ALA A 10 -12.71 -9.83 -28.23
CA ALA A 10 -13.55 -9.98 -29.41
C ALA A 10 -13.61 -8.70 -30.24
N ALA A 11 -13.74 -7.53 -29.59
CA ALA A 11 -13.71 -6.23 -30.25
C ALA A 11 -12.34 -5.94 -30.89
N LEU A 12 -11.24 -6.31 -30.23
CA LEU A 12 -9.89 -6.18 -30.77
C LEU A 12 -9.69 -7.07 -32.02
N ALA A 13 -10.11 -8.33 -31.95
CA ALA A 13 -10.05 -9.25 -33.09
C ALA A 13 -10.87 -8.71 -34.27
N ALA A 14 -12.11 -8.30 -34.02
CA ALA A 14 -12.97 -7.70 -35.02
C ALA A 14 -12.39 -6.41 -35.63
N ALA A 15 -11.69 -5.59 -34.83
CA ALA A 15 -11.03 -4.38 -35.30
C ALA A 15 -9.85 -4.68 -36.22
N VAL A 16 -9.05 -5.70 -35.90
CA VAL A 16 -7.93 -6.16 -36.74
C VAL A 16 -8.45 -6.79 -38.03
N ASP A 17 -9.48 -7.63 -37.95
CA ASP A 17 -10.10 -8.25 -39.13
C ASP A 17 -10.76 -7.22 -40.05
N GLY A 18 -11.35 -6.17 -39.48
CA GLY A 18 -11.89 -5.03 -40.21
C GLY A 18 -10.87 -4.22 -41.01
N LEU A 19 -9.55 -4.47 -40.87
CA LEU A 19 -8.51 -3.88 -41.72
C LEU A 19 -8.46 -4.50 -43.12
N GLY A 20 -9.15 -5.62 -43.36
CA GLY A 20 -9.21 -6.29 -44.67
C GLY A 20 -7.87 -6.89 -45.13
N ARG A 21 -6.97 -7.19 -44.20
CA ARG A 21 -5.66 -7.80 -44.47
C ARG A 21 -5.74 -9.33 -44.50
N GLY A 22 -4.65 -9.98 -44.93
CA GLY A 22 -4.57 -11.44 -44.96
C GLY A 22 -4.54 -12.08 -43.55
N SER A 23 -5.01 -13.32 -43.43
CA SER A 23 -5.12 -14.05 -42.16
C SER A 23 -3.79 -14.11 -41.37
N ALA A 24 -2.67 -14.33 -42.06
CA ALA A 24 -1.34 -14.35 -41.42
C ALA A 24 -0.95 -13.00 -40.79
N PHE A 25 -1.32 -11.88 -41.42
CA PHE A 25 -1.08 -10.55 -40.87
C PHE A 25 -1.93 -10.32 -39.62
N ASN A 26 -3.20 -10.72 -39.64
CA ASN A 26 -4.11 -10.55 -38.51
C ASN A 26 -3.65 -11.38 -37.30
N ALA A 27 -3.26 -12.64 -37.53
CA ALA A 27 -2.73 -13.51 -36.48
C ALA A 27 -1.48 -12.92 -35.82
N LEU A 28 -0.50 -12.48 -36.62
CA LEU A 28 0.72 -11.88 -36.09
C LEU A 28 0.45 -10.57 -35.33
N THR A 29 -0.47 -9.75 -35.84
CA THR A 29 -0.89 -8.51 -35.18
C THR A 29 -1.56 -8.77 -33.84
N LEU A 30 -2.47 -9.76 -33.76
CA LEU A 30 -3.15 -10.11 -32.53
C LEU A 30 -2.22 -10.70 -31.48
N ILE A 31 -1.25 -11.54 -31.89
CA ILE A 31 -0.20 -12.04 -30.99
C ILE A 31 0.64 -10.88 -30.46
N GLY A 32 1.07 -9.96 -31.33
CA GLY A 32 1.84 -8.78 -30.92
C GLY A 32 1.05 -7.88 -29.96
N ALA A 33 -0.22 -7.62 -30.26
CA ALA A 33 -1.11 -6.83 -29.40
C ALA A 33 -1.33 -7.52 -28.05
N TRP A 34 -1.49 -8.84 -28.05
CA TRP A 34 -1.62 -9.62 -26.83
C TRP A 34 -0.38 -9.48 -25.94
N VAL A 35 0.83 -9.68 -26.48
CA VAL A 35 2.09 -9.49 -25.73
C VAL A 35 2.22 -8.05 -25.22
N ALA A 36 1.92 -7.07 -26.08
CA ALA A 36 2.01 -5.67 -25.70
C ALA A 36 1.07 -5.32 -24.54
N ILE A 37 -0.19 -5.74 -24.60
CA ILE A 37 -1.23 -5.38 -23.61
C ILE A 37 -1.06 -6.15 -22.30
N THR A 38 -0.65 -7.42 -22.37
CA THR A 38 -0.59 -8.32 -21.19
C THR A 38 0.77 -8.36 -20.51
N MET A 39 1.87 -8.11 -21.23
CA MET A 39 3.23 -8.19 -20.68
C MET A 39 3.92 -6.83 -20.67
N ILE A 40 4.03 -6.18 -21.83
CA ILE A 40 4.86 -4.96 -21.97
C ILE A 40 4.21 -3.78 -21.22
N LEU A 41 2.91 -3.57 -21.44
CA LEU A 41 2.20 -2.42 -20.88
C LEU A 41 2.13 -2.47 -19.34
N PRO A 42 1.79 -3.60 -18.69
CA PRO A 42 1.82 -3.68 -17.22
C PRO A 42 3.24 -3.50 -16.65
N ALA A 43 4.26 -4.07 -17.29
CA ALA A 43 5.65 -3.87 -16.88
C ALA A 43 6.05 -2.39 -16.99
N ALA A 44 5.71 -1.73 -18.10
CA ALA A 44 5.99 -0.31 -18.33
C ALA A 44 5.28 0.59 -17.31
N ILE A 45 4.01 0.29 -16.98
CA ILE A 45 3.25 1.03 -15.95
C ILE A 45 3.96 0.93 -14.60
N ASN A 46 4.31 -0.28 -14.18
CA ASN A 46 5.01 -0.50 -12.90
C ASN A 46 6.39 0.18 -12.87
N SER A 47 7.16 0.08 -13.96
CA SER A 47 8.47 0.72 -14.05
C SER A 47 8.38 2.24 -14.05
N LEU A 48 7.40 2.82 -14.75
CA LEU A 48 7.20 4.27 -14.79
C LEU A 48 6.77 4.81 -13.43
N ALA A 49 5.86 4.11 -12.74
CA ALA A 49 5.46 4.46 -11.38
C ALA A 49 6.66 4.43 -10.41
N ALA A 50 7.47 3.38 -10.47
CA ALA A 50 8.68 3.25 -9.64
C ALA A 50 9.73 4.34 -9.94
N PHE A 51 9.88 4.73 -11.20
CA PHE A 51 10.79 5.80 -11.63
C PHE A 51 10.32 7.19 -11.19
N ALA A 52 9.01 7.48 -11.32
CA ALA A 52 8.44 8.78 -10.97
C ALA A 52 8.41 9.01 -9.45
N HIS A 53 8.24 7.94 -8.67
CA HIS A 53 8.12 7.99 -7.22
C HIS A 53 9.07 6.99 -6.57
N PRO A 54 10.39 7.17 -6.61
CA PRO A 54 11.33 6.19 -6.05
C PRO A 54 11.05 5.99 -4.55
N ALA A 55 10.68 4.75 -4.18
CA ALA A 55 10.51 4.37 -2.79
C ALA A 55 11.86 3.87 -2.24
N PRO A 56 12.24 4.27 -1.01
CA PRO A 56 13.43 3.73 -0.36
C PRO A 56 13.31 2.20 -0.26
N SER A 57 14.44 1.50 -0.20
CA SER A 57 14.39 0.06 0.03
C SER A 57 13.86 -0.24 1.43
N ARG A 58 13.15 -1.37 1.59
CA ARG A 58 12.71 -1.83 2.93
C ARG A 58 13.88 -1.99 3.91
N ILE A 59 15.06 -2.34 3.38
CA ILE A 59 16.30 -2.46 4.17
C ILE A 59 16.72 -1.08 4.69
N GLU A 60 16.75 -0.05 3.84
CA GLU A 60 17.05 1.32 4.26
C GLU A 60 16.03 1.82 5.29
N MET A 61 14.74 1.53 5.14
CA MET A 61 13.73 1.88 6.13
C MET A 61 14.03 1.25 7.50
N VAL A 62 14.34 -0.06 7.53
CA VAL A 62 14.68 -0.77 8.78
C VAL A 62 15.97 -0.22 9.39
N LEU A 63 16.98 0.07 8.56
CA LEU A 63 18.24 0.66 9.02
C LEU A 63 18.02 2.08 9.56
N ALA A 64 17.23 2.90 8.89
CA ALA A 64 16.87 4.25 9.32
C ALA A 64 16.08 4.23 10.64
N ALA A 65 15.13 3.30 10.79
CA ALA A 65 14.38 3.11 12.02
C ALA A 65 15.30 2.69 13.19
N ARG A 66 16.21 1.73 12.96
CA ARG A 66 17.20 1.31 13.96
C ARG A 66 18.15 2.44 14.33
N ALA A 67 18.65 3.17 13.33
CA ALA A 67 19.54 4.32 13.54
C ALA A 67 18.84 5.41 14.38
N ALA A 68 17.57 5.73 14.08
CA ALA A 68 16.78 6.69 14.85
C ALA A 68 16.60 6.26 16.31
N SER A 69 16.35 4.98 16.56
CA SER A 69 16.27 4.43 17.93
C SER A 69 17.61 4.51 18.66
N THR A 70 18.71 4.07 18.03
CA THR A 70 20.05 4.11 18.63
C THR A 70 20.50 5.54 18.90
N ASP A 71 20.16 6.49 18.02
CA ASP A 71 20.50 7.89 18.20
C ASP A 71 19.72 8.53 19.36
N ALA A 72 18.43 8.17 19.53
CA ALA A 72 17.64 8.58 20.68
C ALA A 72 18.21 8.04 22.01
N ASP A 73 18.64 6.78 22.03
CA ASP A 73 19.31 6.19 23.20
C ASP A 73 20.65 6.88 23.51
N ARG A 74 21.48 7.14 22.49
CA ARG A 74 22.74 7.89 22.66
C ARG A 74 22.50 9.31 23.19
N ALA A 75 21.50 10.02 22.66
CA ALA A 75 21.14 11.36 23.13
C ALA A 75 20.69 11.36 24.60
N ARG A 76 19.91 10.35 25.01
CA ARG A 76 19.52 10.14 26.41
C ARG A 76 20.74 9.95 27.29
N ASP A 77 21.62 9.02 26.94
CA ASP A 77 22.79 8.66 27.73
C ASP A 77 23.75 9.85 27.86
N ALA A 78 23.93 10.63 26.78
CA ALA A 78 24.69 11.87 26.83
C ALA A 78 24.05 12.94 27.74
N SER A 79 22.71 13.01 27.82
CA SER A 79 22.03 13.92 28.76
C SER A 79 22.18 13.47 30.21
N LEU A 80 22.16 12.15 30.47
CA LEU A 80 22.33 11.57 31.80
C LEU A 80 23.77 11.72 32.29
N ALA A 81 24.76 11.51 31.41
CA ALA A 81 26.17 11.69 31.72
C ALA A 81 26.50 13.15 32.06
N ARG A 82 25.98 14.13 31.30
CA ARG A 82 26.13 15.56 31.61
C ARG A 82 25.54 15.92 32.96
N TYR A 83 24.33 15.46 33.24
CA TYR A 83 23.67 15.69 34.53
C TYR A 83 24.51 15.14 35.71
N ALA A 84 25.03 13.92 35.57
CA ALA A 84 25.87 13.28 36.59
C ALA A 84 27.19 14.04 36.82
N GLN A 85 27.80 14.61 35.77
CA GLN A 85 29.00 15.44 35.88
C GLN A 85 28.73 16.77 36.61
N GLU A 86 27.59 17.42 36.33
CA GLU A 86 27.22 18.71 36.91
C GLU A 86 26.79 18.60 38.39
N HIS A 87 26.22 17.46 38.81
CA HIS A 87 25.61 17.30 40.14
C HIS A 87 26.37 16.32 41.07
N GLY A 88 27.44 15.67 40.58
CA GLY A 88 28.21 14.68 41.35
C GLY A 88 27.39 13.45 41.79
N ASP A 89 27.97 12.62 42.67
CA ASP A 89 27.33 11.41 43.23
C ASP A 89 26.11 11.70 44.15
N ALA A 90 25.75 12.98 44.33
CA ALA A 90 24.76 13.43 45.31
C ALA A 90 23.29 13.30 44.86
N GLY A 91 23.01 12.82 43.65
CA GLY A 91 21.62 12.54 43.30
C GLY A 91 21.42 12.03 41.89
N LYS A 92 21.00 10.77 41.76
CA LYS A 92 20.27 10.34 40.56
C LYS A 92 19.09 11.31 40.36
N PRO A 93 18.84 11.82 39.14
CA PRO A 93 17.74 12.73 38.90
C PRO A 93 16.43 11.99 39.20
N GLY A 94 15.77 12.38 40.29
CA GLY A 94 14.44 11.92 40.63
C GLY A 94 14.34 10.51 41.22
N GLY A 95 13.20 10.25 41.86
CA GLY A 95 12.84 8.92 42.36
C GLY A 95 12.62 7.89 41.23
N PRO A 96 12.41 6.60 41.55
CA PRO A 96 12.20 5.53 40.56
C PRO A 96 11.12 5.83 39.50
N GLN A 97 10.11 6.61 39.87
CA GLN A 97 9.03 7.03 38.98
C GLN A 97 9.47 8.10 37.96
N GLU A 98 10.27 9.08 38.36
CA GLU A 98 10.78 10.12 37.46
C GLU A 98 11.79 9.54 36.45
N MET A 99 12.65 8.62 36.89
CA MET A 99 13.53 7.85 36.02
C MET A 99 12.73 7.04 34.97
N THR A 100 11.62 6.45 35.39
CA THR A 100 10.70 5.71 34.50
C THR A 100 10.06 6.65 33.50
N LEU A 101 9.52 7.80 33.93
CA LEU A 101 8.92 8.82 33.05
C LEU A 101 9.92 9.37 32.03
N ARG A 102 11.15 9.66 32.44
CA ARG A 102 12.21 10.17 31.55
C ARG A 102 12.63 9.12 30.50
N ARG A 103 12.71 7.84 30.89
CA ARG A 103 12.93 6.73 29.96
C ARG A 103 11.78 6.58 28.98
N LEU A 104 10.53 6.64 29.46
CA LEU A 104 9.34 6.59 28.60
C LEU A 104 9.29 7.76 27.61
N ALA A 105 9.60 8.98 28.06
CA ALA A 105 9.64 10.16 27.19
C ALA A 105 10.71 10.04 26.08
N THR A 106 11.87 9.47 26.41
CA THR A 106 12.92 9.20 25.41
C THR A 106 12.46 8.15 24.39
N GLN A 107 11.86 7.05 24.86
CA GLN A 107 11.35 5.99 23.99
C GLN A 107 10.23 6.51 23.09
N GLU A 108 9.32 7.32 23.62
CA GLU A 108 8.23 7.94 22.85
C GLU A 108 8.78 8.84 21.75
N ALA A 109 9.77 9.68 22.06
CA ALA A 109 10.43 10.52 21.06
C ALA A 109 11.16 9.69 19.98
N ALA A 110 11.74 8.55 20.35
CA ALA A 110 12.33 7.62 19.40
C ALA A 110 11.27 6.98 18.49
N PHE A 111 10.15 6.53 19.06
CA PHE A 111 9.03 5.96 18.30
C PHE A 111 8.44 6.95 17.32
N GLN A 112 8.21 8.20 17.71
CA GLN A 112 7.69 9.23 16.81
C GLN A 112 8.60 9.47 15.59
N ARG A 113 9.93 9.44 15.77
CA ARG A 113 10.88 9.55 14.64
C ARG A 113 10.79 8.35 13.71
N VAL A 114 10.72 7.14 14.27
CA VAL A 114 10.57 5.90 13.48
C VAL A 114 9.24 5.92 12.71
N GLU A 115 8.15 6.32 13.36
CA GLU A 115 6.83 6.44 12.73
C GLU A 115 6.84 7.43 11.58
N ALA A 116 7.52 8.57 11.73
CA ALA A 116 7.67 9.54 10.64
C ALA A 116 8.43 8.97 9.43
N ILE A 117 9.50 8.20 9.67
CA ILE A 117 10.26 7.53 8.60
C ILE A 117 9.38 6.50 7.86
N VAL A 118 8.63 5.69 8.61
CA VAL A 118 7.71 4.70 8.03
C VAL A 118 6.58 5.39 7.26
N ALA A 119 6.00 6.46 7.81
CA ALA A 119 4.93 7.20 7.17
C ALA A 119 5.35 7.82 5.83
N GLU A 120 6.56 8.40 5.74
CA GLU A 120 7.08 8.94 4.48
C GLU A 120 7.29 7.83 3.44
N HIS A 121 7.86 6.70 3.87
CA HIS A 121 8.04 5.54 2.99
C HIS A 121 6.69 5.04 2.45
N ASP A 122 5.69 4.91 3.32
CA ASP A 122 4.35 4.48 2.92
C ASP A 122 3.66 5.50 2.00
N ALA A 123 3.85 6.79 2.27
CA ALA A 123 3.34 7.85 1.42
C ALA A 123 3.97 7.77 0.01
N GLN A 124 5.26 7.44 -0.12
CA GLN A 124 5.84 7.22 -1.44
C GLN A 124 5.27 6.01 -2.16
N LEU A 125 5.15 4.88 -1.46
CA LEU A 125 4.52 3.70 -2.05
C LEU A 125 3.08 3.97 -2.46
N ALA A 126 2.34 4.78 -1.70
CA ALA A 126 0.99 5.20 -2.06
C ALA A 126 0.97 6.04 -3.35
N ARG A 127 1.93 6.96 -3.53
CA ARG A 127 2.07 7.76 -4.76
C ARG A 127 2.43 6.90 -5.98
N GLN A 128 3.36 5.95 -5.85
CA GLN A 128 3.65 4.97 -6.90
C GLN A 128 2.38 4.24 -7.35
N ARG A 129 1.61 3.75 -6.37
CA ARG A 129 0.39 2.97 -6.63
C ARG A 129 -0.71 3.81 -7.26
N ASP A 130 -0.99 5.00 -6.75
CA ASP A 130 -1.99 5.91 -7.35
C ASP A 130 -1.64 6.24 -8.80
N MET A 131 -0.35 6.43 -9.11
CA MET A 131 0.10 6.59 -10.48
C MET A 131 -0.11 5.31 -11.31
N ALA A 132 0.24 4.13 -10.77
CA ALA A 132 0.04 2.85 -11.45
C ALA A 132 -1.45 2.55 -11.69
N ASP A 133 -2.33 2.89 -10.75
CA ASP A 133 -3.79 2.73 -10.86
C ASP A 133 -4.35 3.65 -11.95
N ARG A 134 -3.91 4.92 -11.99
CA ARG A 134 -4.28 5.88 -13.04
C ARG A 134 -3.82 5.46 -14.43
N LEU A 135 -2.58 4.98 -14.55
CA LEU A 135 -2.05 4.46 -15.81
C LEU A 135 -2.66 3.09 -16.17
N GLY A 136 -3.11 2.35 -15.16
CA GLY A 136 -3.79 1.07 -15.27
C GLY A 136 -5.04 1.14 -16.14
N TYR A 137 -5.71 2.29 -16.21
CA TYR A 137 -6.83 2.53 -17.13
C TYR A 137 -6.48 2.36 -18.61
N LEU A 138 -5.20 2.41 -18.98
CA LEU A 138 -4.73 2.12 -20.34
C LEU A 138 -4.61 0.62 -20.61
N SER A 139 -4.60 -0.23 -19.58
CA SER A 139 -4.43 -1.67 -19.68
C SER A 139 -5.66 -2.41 -19.17
N PRO A 140 -6.54 -2.87 -20.08
CA PRO A 140 -7.65 -3.75 -19.74
C PRO A 140 -7.22 -5.02 -19.01
N ALA A 141 -6.02 -5.54 -19.30
CA ALA A 141 -5.46 -6.70 -18.63
C ALA A 141 -5.12 -6.39 -17.16
N TYR A 142 -4.52 -5.23 -16.89
CA TYR A 142 -4.18 -4.79 -15.53
C TYR A 142 -5.43 -4.61 -14.67
N LEU A 143 -6.45 -3.89 -15.17
CA LEU A 143 -7.71 -3.68 -14.46
C LEU A 143 -8.47 -4.99 -14.19
N THR A 144 -8.47 -5.89 -15.17
CA THR A 144 -9.10 -7.22 -15.02
C THR A 144 -8.38 -8.03 -13.95
N TYR A 145 -7.05 -8.01 -13.93
CA TYR A 145 -6.25 -8.68 -12.91
C TYR A 145 -6.52 -8.13 -11.50
N GLN A 146 -6.50 -6.80 -11.34
CA GLN A 146 -6.83 -6.16 -10.05
C GLN A 146 -8.23 -6.55 -9.56
N ALA A 147 -9.24 -6.45 -10.43
CA ALA A 147 -10.61 -6.82 -10.06
C ALA A 147 -10.74 -8.30 -9.69
N MET A 148 -10.00 -9.19 -10.36
CA MET A 148 -9.96 -10.62 -10.00
C MET A 148 -9.27 -10.85 -8.65
N ALA A 149 -8.17 -10.15 -8.37
CA ALA A 149 -7.48 -10.22 -7.09
C ALA A 149 -8.37 -9.71 -5.94
N ASP A 150 -9.10 -8.62 -6.16
CA ASP A 150 -10.05 -8.08 -5.18
C ASP A 150 -11.20 -9.06 -4.92
N ILE A 151 -11.77 -9.67 -5.97
CA ILE A 151 -12.81 -10.71 -5.83
C ILE A 151 -12.28 -11.93 -5.08
N ALA A 152 -11.04 -12.34 -5.35
CA ALA A 152 -10.38 -13.44 -4.67
C ALA A 152 -10.00 -13.12 -3.20
N GLY A 153 -10.16 -11.87 -2.77
CA GLY A 153 -9.74 -11.42 -1.44
C GLY A 153 -8.22 -11.32 -1.28
N SER A 154 -7.45 -11.42 -2.36
CA SER A 154 -6.00 -11.22 -2.40
C SER A 154 -5.61 -9.85 -2.97
N GLY A 155 -6.57 -8.94 -3.00
CA GLY A 155 -6.41 -7.59 -3.53
C GLY A 155 -5.52 -6.71 -2.66
N GLU A 156 -4.75 -5.84 -3.30
CA GLU A 156 -3.83 -4.92 -2.63
C GLU A 156 -4.58 -3.92 -1.72
N ALA A 157 -5.80 -3.51 -2.08
CA ALA A 157 -6.61 -2.62 -1.26
C ALA A 157 -6.96 -3.25 0.10
N ARG A 158 -7.31 -4.55 0.09
CA ARG A 158 -7.62 -5.30 1.31
C ARG A 158 -6.37 -5.47 2.19
N TYR A 159 -5.25 -5.84 1.58
CA TYR A 159 -3.99 -5.98 2.31
C TYR A 159 -3.57 -4.67 2.98
N ARG A 160 -3.77 -3.52 2.32
CA ARG A 160 -3.51 -2.20 2.90
C ARG A 160 -4.44 -1.86 4.05
N ALA A 161 -5.75 -2.03 3.86
CA ALA A 161 -6.71 -1.78 4.93
C ALA A 161 -6.38 -2.58 6.20
N PHE A 162 -5.91 -3.82 6.03
CA PHE A 162 -5.42 -4.65 7.12
C PHE A 162 -4.19 -4.05 7.82
N LEU A 163 -3.18 -3.61 7.06
CA LEU A 163 -1.99 -2.96 7.63
C LEU A 163 -2.33 -1.65 8.37
N ASP A 164 -3.24 -0.85 7.82
CA ASP A 164 -3.71 0.39 8.46
C ASP A 164 -4.43 0.09 9.77
N ARG A 165 -5.23 -0.99 9.80
CA ARG A 165 -5.91 -1.42 11.03
C ARG A 165 -4.94 -1.95 12.08
N ILE A 166 -3.94 -2.74 11.68
CA ILE A 166 -2.87 -3.16 12.58
C ILE A 166 -2.16 -1.95 13.17
N ARG A 167 -1.87 -0.92 12.36
CA ARG A 167 -1.23 0.30 12.82
C ARG A 167 -2.07 1.04 13.85
N ALA A 168 -3.35 1.25 13.55
CA ALA A 168 -4.28 1.89 14.49
C ALA A 168 -4.38 1.09 15.81
N PHE A 169 -4.52 -0.24 15.70
CA PHE A 169 -4.53 -1.12 16.87
C PHE A 169 -3.23 -1.03 17.68
N HIS A 170 -2.07 -0.93 17.02
CA HIS A 170 -0.79 -0.80 17.72
C HIS A 170 -0.69 0.49 18.53
N VAL A 171 -1.26 1.59 18.03
CA VAL A 171 -1.35 2.86 18.77
C VAL A 171 -2.23 2.71 20.01
N ASP A 172 -3.43 2.13 19.86
CA ASP A 172 -4.36 1.91 20.98
C ASP A 172 -3.75 0.97 22.04
N TRP A 173 -3.11 -0.10 21.59
CA TRP A 173 -2.41 -1.06 22.43
C TRP A 173 -1.26 -0.39 23.20
N ARG A 174 -0.45 0.45 22.54
CA ARG A 174 0.65 1.16 23.19
C ARG A 174 0.15 2.16 24.23
N GLU A 175 -0.86 2.96 23.90
CA GLU A 175 -1.42 3.97 24.81
C GLU A 175 -2.00 3.33 26.09
N PHE A 176 -2.60 2.14 25.98
CA PHE A 176 -3.08 1.37 27.13
C PHE A 176 -1.98 1.10 28.19
N PHE A 177 -0.76 0.76 27.75
CA PHE A 177 0.37 0.51 28.66
C PHE A 177 1.07 1.80 29.09
N LEU A 178 1.26 2.75 28.17
CA LEU A 178 1.95 4.01 28.47
C LEU A 178 1.18 4.84 29.50
N SER A 179 -0.15 4.95 29.39
CA SER A 179 -0.98 5.68 30.34
C SER A 179 -0.82 5.15 31.78
N ARG A 180 -0.82 3.83 31.96
CA ARG A 180 -0.62 3.17 33.25
C ARG A 180 0.80 3.31 33.78
N ALA A 181 1.79 3.16 32.92
CA ALA A 181 3.19 3.33 33.28
C ALA A 181 3.47 4.77 33.74
N LYS A 182 2.85 5.77 33.09
CA LYS A 182 2.91 7.18 33.52
C LYS A 182 2.23 7.41 34.88
N ALA A 183 1.10 6.74 35.13
CA ALA A 183 0.39 6.80 36.41
C ALA A 183 1.13 6.05 37.55
N GLY A 184 2.19 5.30 37.26
CA GLY A 184 2.87 4.45 38.25
C GLY A 184 2.02 3.27 38.72
N ALA A 185 0.95 2.93 38.00
CA ALA A 185 0.04 1.85 38.35
C ALA A 185 0.62 0.50 37.91
N SER A 186 0.56 -0.51 38.79
CA SER A 186 0.80 -1.90 38.40
C SER A 186 -0.40 -2.47 37.66
N LEU A 187 -0.15 -3.41 36.73
CA LEU A 187 -1.22 -4.12 36.04
C LEU A 187 -1.99 -5.00 37.02
N THR A 188 -3.31 -4.89 37.00
CA THR A 188 -4.24 -5.71 37.77
C THR A 188 -4.88 -6.79 36.90
N ALA A 189 -5.49 -7.81 37.51
CA ALA A 189 -6.26 -8.82 36.78
C ALA A 189 -7.39 -8.20 35.93
N GLN A 190 -7.98 -7.08 36.39
CA GLN A 190 -9.02 -6.35 35.66
C GLN A 190 -8.47 -5.67 34.39
N ASP A 191 -7.22 -5.22 34.41
CA ASP A 191 -6.57 -4.63 33.23
C ASP A 191 -6.39 -5.64 32.10
N TYR A 192 -6.13 -6.91 32.42
CA TYR A 192 -6.06 -7.96 31.40
C TYR A 192 -7.41 -8.18 30.68
N ALA A 193 -8.53 -7.95 31.38
CA ALA A 193 -9.85 -8.00 30.76
C ALA A 193 -10.12 -6.80 29.84
N ALA A 194 -9.58 -5.62 30.21
CA ALA A 194 -9.73 -4.36 29.47
C ALA A 194 -8.67 -4.13 28.38
N MET A 195 -7.69 -5.04 28.24
CA MET A 195 -6.63 -4.93 27.24
C MET A 195 -7.22 -4.86 25.83
N PRO A 196 -6.75 -3.93 24.97
CA PRO A 196 -7.13 -3.90 23.57
C PRO A 196 -6.84 -5.26 22.92
N LYS A 197 -7.86 -5.82 22.25
CA LYS A 197 -7.75 -7.05 21.47
C LYS A 197 -8.06 -6.74 20.02
N PHE A 198 -7.35 -7.42 19.12
CA PHE A 198 -7.74 -7.44 17.72
C PHE A 198 -9.00 -8.30 17.61
N THR A 199 -10.13 -7.71 17.24
CA THR A 199 -11.45 -8.36 17.32
C THR A 199 -11.93 -8.87 15.96
N GLN A 200 -12.90 -9.78 15.98
CA GLN A 200 -13.59 -10.26 14.78
C GLN A 200 -14.32 -9.15 14.02
N ALA A 201 -14.76 -8.08 14.70
CA ALA A 201 -15.34 -6.90 14.03
C ALA A 201 -14.30 -6.16 13.16
N ASP A 202 -13.02 -6.21 13.55
CA ASP A 202 -11.92 -5.70 12.74
C ASP A 202 -11.71 -6.59 11.50
N GLU A 203 -11.83 -7.91 11.66
CA GLU A 203 -11.73 -8.87 10.57
C GLU A 203 -12.91 -8.76 9.58
N GLU A 204 -14.13 -8.55 10.07
CA GLU A 204 -15.33 -8.39 9.24
C GLU A 204 -15.33 -7.07 8.45
N LEU A 205 -14.80 -5.99 9.03
CA LEU A 205 -14.60 -4.73 8.32
C LEU A 205 -13.61 -4.90 7.15
N MET A 206 -12.58 -5.74 7.33
CA MET A 206 -11.60 -6.11 6.29
C MET A 206 -12.14 -7.14 5.29
N ALA A 207 -13.16 -7.91 5.66
CA ALA A 207 -13.81 -8.88 4.79
C ALA A 207 -14.71 -8.23 3.74
N ARG A 208 -15.18 -7.00 3.99
CA ARG A 208 -16.03 -6.26 3.06
C ARG A 208 -15.25 -5.99 1.76
N PRO A 209 -15.77 -6.39 0.58
CA PRO A 209 -15.13 -6.02 -0.67
C PRO A 209 -15.06 -4.50 -0.75
N PRO A 210 -13.92 -3.91 -1.14
CA PRO A 210 -13.86 -2.47 -1.38
C PRO A 210 -14.96 -2.12 -2.39
N ALA A 211 -15.78 -1.11 -2.06
CA ALA A 211 -16.80 -0.62 -2.97
C ALA A 211 -16.08 -0.05 -4.20
N GLY A 212 -16.00 -0.82 -5.29
CA GLY A 212 -15.16 -0.38 -6.41
C GLY A 212 -15.09 -1.27 -7.64
N LEU A 213 -16.03 -2.19 -7.87
CA LEU A 213 -16.06 -2.92 -9.16
C LEU A 213 -16.39 -2.00 -10.34
N ALA A 214 -16.92 -0.80 -10.10
CA ALA A 214 -17.33 0.14 -11.15
C ALA A 214 -16.13 0.72 -11.93
N ASP A 215 -15.06 1.08 -11.22
CA ASP A 215 -13.87 1.72 -11.80
C ASP A 215 -13.15 0.84 -12.84
N PRO A 216 -12.84 -0.45 -12.56
CA PRO A 216 -12.25 -1.34 -13.55
C PRO A 216 -13.24 -1.69 -14.69
N LEU A 217 -14.56 -1.63 -14.45
CA LEU A 217 -15.55 -1.84 -15.51
C LEU A 217 -15.58 -0.66 -16.50
N ILE A 218 -15.48 0.58 -16.01
CA ILE A 218 -15.41 1.79 -16.86
C ILE A 218 -14.12 1.80 -17.66
N GLY A 219 -12.98 1.50 -17.01
CA GLY A 219 -11.67 1.51 -17.65
C GLY A 219 -11.50 0.48 -18.78
N VAL A 220 -12.22 -0.65 -18.73
CA VAL A 220 -12.24 -1.65 -19.81
C VAL A 220 -13.29 -1.31 -20.88
N ALA A 221 -14.44 -0.74 -20.48
CA ALA A 221 -15.53 -0.42 -21.42
C ALA A 221 -15.13 0.65 -22.45
N LEU A 222 -14.36 1.67 -22.05
CA LEU A 222 -13.95 2.76 -22.94
C LEU A 222 -13.05 2.30 -24.11
N PRO A 223 -11.93 1.58 -23.89
CA PRO A 223 -11.13 1.04 -25.00
C PRO A 223 -11.92 0.01 -25.82
N MET A 224 -12.80 -0.78 -25.19
CA MET A 224 -13.70 -1.69 -25.92
C MET A 224 -14.60 -0.93 -26.90
N LEU A 225 -15.23 0.17 -26.48
CA LEU A 225 -16.09 0.99 -27.35
C LEU A 225 -15.31 1.59 -28.52
N ILE A 226 -14.08 2.07 -28.27
CA ILE A 226 -13.20 2.58 -29.32
C ILE A 226 -12.90 1.48 -30.36
N LEU A 227 -12.52 0.29 -29.90
CA LEU A 227 -12.25 -0.86 -30.79
C LEU A 227 -13.49 -1.27 -31.58
N ALA A 228 -14.66 -1.29 -30.95
CA ALA A 228 -15.92 -1.59 -31.62
C ALA A 228 -16.25 -0.58 -32.74
N ILE A 229 -15.99 0.71 -32.51
CA ILE A 229 -16.15 1.75 -33.54
C ILE A 229 -15.16 1.53 -34.70
N PHE A 230 -13.90 1.19 -34.41
CA PHE A 230 -12.92 0.88 -35.45
C PHE A 230 -13.31 -0.34 -36.28
N ALA A 231 -13.74 -1.42 -35.62
CA ALA A 231 -14.23 -2.63 -36.27
C ALA A 231 -15.41 -2.29 -37.20
N TRP A 232 -16.41 -1.56 -36.70
CA TRP A 232 -17.57 -1.16 -37.49
C TRP A 232 -17.20 -0.32 -38.73
N ARG A 233 -16.27 0.63 -38.58
CA ARG A 233 -15.78 1.43 -39.72
C ARG A 233 -14.98 0.59 -40.71
N GLY A 234 -14.19 -0.38 -40.24
CA GLY A 234 -13.46 -1.33 -41.07
C GLY A 234 -14.40 -2.18 -41.92
N PHE A 235 -15.37 -2.84 -41.29
CA PHE A 235 -16.36 -3.65 -42.00
C PHE A 235 -17.22 -2.86 -42.98
N ARG A 236 -17.50 -1.58 -42.70
CA ARG A 236 -18.17 -0.69 -43.67
C ARG A 236 -17.33 -0.39 -44.91
N ARG A 237 -16.00 -0.38 -44.79
CA ARG A 237 -15.08 -0.17 -45.94
C ARG A 237 -14.84 -1.46 -46.73
N CYS A 238 -14.84 -2.60 -46.06
CA CYS A 238 -14.67 -3.91 -46.69
C CYS A 238 -15.96 -4.49 -47.29
N ARG A 239 -17.10 -3.79 -47.15
CA ARG A 239 -18.34 -4.12 -47.82
C ARG A 239 -18.18 -3.89 -49.33
N ILE A 240 -17.93 -4.99 -50.05
CA ILE A 240 -18.28 -5.21 -51.46
C ILE A 240 -19.82 -5.21 -51.56
#